data_AF-A0A349Z0X3-F1
#
_entry.id   AF-A0A349Z0X3-F1
#
_cell.length_a   1.000
_cell.length_b   1.000
_cell.length_c   1.000
_cell.angle_alpha   90.00
_cell.angle_beta   90.00
_cell.angle_gamma   90.00
#
_symmetry.space_group_name_H-M   'P 1'
#
loop_
_entity.id
_entity.type
_entity.pdbx_description
1 polymer ?
#
loop_
_entity_poly.entity_id
_entity_poly.type
_entity_poly.pdbx_seq_one_letter_code
_entity_poly.pdbx_strand_id
1 'polypeptide(L)'
;MSAVSGYLIATLLNLTSVTPVAYQQPAFLHNHPSAVVSLYQKLSQFSGSKAAASELLQQVDNLLTSGVELQLADMVVISLAMQSAINYHPEQVEQLYLSIKSRYKHSRTLRNYFFSCTLSGRQKLRTTIKALRYSLSKPSEFEEKLSFIGHASDDEELMSLANSRYGEISYESVYQAFLYRALTSQPLEYPNTVALLLRNLALAHNQIGSKHIERRLIVLIRELETESVIPHLTNGPSVYSYLTP
;
A
#
# COMPACT_ATOMS: atom_id res chain seq x y z
N MET A 1 -28.87 -10.13 2.69
CA MET A 1 -28.08 -9.02 3.27
C MET A 1 -26.61 -9.31 3.02
N SER A 2 -26.00 -8.69 1.99
CA SER A 2 -24.67 -9.05 1.51
C SER A 2 -23.57 -8.42 2.38
N ALA A 3 -22.73 -9.26 2.97
CA ALA A 3 -21.65 -8.90 3.89
C ALA A 3 -20.40 -8.31 3.21
N VAL A 4 -20.52 -7.80 1.98
CA VAL A 4 -19.40 -7.38 1.13
C VAL A 4 -19.24 -5.86 1.05
N SER A 5 -20.25 -5.11 1.50
CA SER A 5 -20.34 -3.64 1.40
C SER A 5 -19.35 -2.84 2.28
N GLY A 6 -18.38 -3.47 2.94
CA GLY A 6 -17.42 -2.79 3.84
C GLY A 6 -15.96 -2.84 3.43
N TYR A 7 -15.61 -3.50 2.32
CA TYR A 7 -14.22 -3.98 2.12
C TYR A 7 -13.38 -3.28 1.04
N LEU A 8 -13.93 -2.30 0.33
CA LEU A 8 -13.20 -1.57 -0.70
C LEU A 8 -13.28 -0.07 -0.45
N ILE A 9 -12.15 0.61 -0.64
CA ILE A 9 -11.91 2.01 -0.29
C ILE A 9 -12.96 2.91 -0.96
N ALA A 10 -13.91 3.38 -0.17
CA ALA A 10 -14.72 4.55 -0.46
C ALA A 10 -14.29 5.64 0.53
N THR A 11 -13.19 6.34 0.24
CA THR A 11 -12.81 7.70 0.71
C THR A 11 -11.30 7.86 0.67
N LEU A 12 -10.77 8.53 -0.37
CA LEU A 12 -9.55 9.36 -0.33
C LEU A 12 -9.28 10.12 -1.66
N LEU A 13 -10.30 10.37 -2.50
CA LEU A 13 -10.16 11.13 -3.76
C LEU A 13 -11.11 12.32 -3.85
N ASN A 14 -11.44 12.95 -2.71
CA ASN A 14 -11.80 14.36 -2.74
C ASN A 14 -10.54 15.12 -2.37
N LEU A 15 -9.78 15.59 -3.37
CA LEU A 15 -9.11 16.89 -3.36
C LEU A 15 -8.40 17.14 -4.71
N THR A 16 -8.84 18.24 -5.32
CA THR A 16 -8.21 19.11 -6.32
C THR A 16 -7.84 18.53 -7.69
N SER A 17 -8.58 19.02 -8.71
CA SER A 17 -8.19 19.01 -10.11
C SER A 17 -6.84 19.73 -10.28
N VAL A 18 -5.75 18.97 -10.27
CA VAL A 18 -4.44 19.45 -10.71
C VAL A 18 -4.41 19.31 -12.23
N THR A 19 -4.25 20.44 -12.92
CA THR A 19 -3.95 20.50 -14.34
C THR A 19 -2.78 19.57 -14.66
N PRO A 20 -2.86 18.70 -15.69
CA PRO A 20 -1.83 17.73 -15.94
C PRO A 20 -0.59 18.45 -16.50
N VAL A 21 0.43 18.61 -15.66
CA VAL A 21 1.82 18.71 -16.13
C VAL A 21 2.07 17.47 -16.98
N ALA A 22 2.69 17.64 -18.15
CA ALA A 22 2.94 16.59 -19.14
C ALA A 22 3.20 15.22 -18.48
N TYR A 23 2.38 14.22 -18.84
CA TYR A 23 2.37 12.91 -18.19
C TYR A 23 3.80 12.32 -18.11
N GLN A 24 4.33 12.22 -16.90
CA GLN A 24 5.50 11.41 -16.59
C GLN A 24 5.03 10.07 -16.02
N GLN A 25 5.49 8.98 -16.63
CA GLN A 25 5.30 7.64 -16.09
C GLN A 25 5.86 7.61 -14.66
N PRO A 26 5.08 7.15 -13.66
CA PRO A 26 5.54 7.16 -12.28
C PRO A 26 6.73 6.20 -12.13
N ALA A 27 7.68 6.57 -11.29
CA ALA A 27 8.96 5.86 -11.22
C ALA A 27 8.83 4.36 -10.87
N PHE A 28 7.80 4.00 -10.10
CA PHE A 28 7.51 2.61 -9.72
C PHE A 28 6.96 1.75 -10.87
N LEU A 29 6.60 2.33 -12.01
CA LEU A 29 6.14 1.62 -13.20
C LEU A 29 7.22 1.48 -14.28
N HIS A 30 8.45 1.93 -14.06
CA HIS A 30 9.53 1.70 -15.04
C HIS A 30 9.72 0.19 -15.25
N ASN A 31 9.83 -0.23 -16.51
CA ASN A 31 9.96 -1.63 -16.93
C ASN A 31 8.75 -2.55 -16.61
N HIS A 32 7.60 -1.98 -16.26
CA HIS A 32 6.35 -2.74 -16.15
C HIS A 32 5.68 -2.95 -17.51
N PRO A 33 4.80 -3.97 -17.64
CA PRO A 33 4.10 -4.25 -18.90
C PRO A 33 3.38 -3.01 -19.43
N SER A 34 3.46 -2.78 -20.75
CA SER A 34 2.81 -1.64 -21.42
C SER A 34 1.31 -1.54 -21.13
N ALA A 35 0.65 -2.69 -20.95
CA ALA A 35 -0.76 -2.76 -20.57
C ALA A 35 -1.03 -2.20 -19.16
N VAL A 36 -0.11 -2.36 -18.20
CA VAL A 36 -0.24 -1.78 -16.85
C VAL A 36 -0.01 -0.27 -16.90
N VAL A 37 0.99 0.17 -17.67
CA VAL A 37 1.24 1.60 -17.88
C VAL A 37 0.04 2.28 -18.56
N SER A 38 -0.53 1.64 -19.58
CA SER A 38 -1.76 2.08 -20.24
C SER A 38 -2.94 2.16 -19.27
N LEU A 39 -3.13 1.15 -18.40
CA LEU A 39 -4.19 1.19 -17.39
C LEU A 39 -4.00 2.39 -16.45
N TYR A 40 -2.78 2.64 -15.98
CA TYR A 40 -2.47 3.79 -15.14
C TYR A 40 -2.71 5.13 -15.85
N GLN A 41 -2.37 5.24 -17.14
CA GLN A 41 -2.69 6.42 -17.96
C GLN A 41 -4.19 6.67 -18.02
N LYS A 42 -4.99 5.64 -18.30
CA LYS A 42 -6.45 5.78 -18.33
C LYS A 42 -7.03 6.15 -16.97
N LEU A 43 -6.47 5.62 -15.88
CA LEU A 43 -6.86 6.00 -14.52
C LEU A 43 -6.62 7.49 -14.26
N SER A 44 -5.49 8.03 -14.71
CA SER A 44 -5.18 9.45 -14.53
C SER A 44 -6.12 10.40 -15.28
N GLN A 45 -6.83 9.88 -16.30
CA GLN A 45 -7.81 10.60 -17.13
C GLN A 45 -9.26 10.23 -16.79
N PHE A 46 -9.48 9.46 -15.72
CA PHE A 46 -10.80 8.92 -15.39
C PHE A 46 -11.79 10.05 -15.06
N SER A 47 -12.84 10.17 -15.86
CA SER A 47 -13.81 11.26 -15.79
C SER A 47 -15.03 10.96 -14.93
N GLY A 48 -15.09 9.80 -14.25
CA GLY A 48 -16.21 9.45 -13.38
C GLY A 48 -17.52 9.12 -14.13
N SER A 49 -17.47 8.27 -15.16
CA SER A 49 -18.66 7.80 -15.87
C SER A 49 -18.77 6.27 -15.87
N LYS A 50 -20.00 5.76 -16.04
CA LYS A 50 -20.26 4.30 -16.13
C LYS A 50 -19.54 3.65 -17.32
N ALA A 51 -19.45 4.36 -18.44
CA ALA A 51 -18.73 3.92 -19.63
C ALA A 51 -17.21 3.85 -19.38
N ALA A 52 -16.63 4.92 -18.82
CA ALA A 52 -15.20 4.94 -18.47
C ALA A 52 -14.86 3.86 -17.43
N ALA A 53 -15.76 3.60 -16.46
CA ALA A 53 -15.56 2.56 -15.46
C ALA A 53 -15.59 1.16 -16.10
N SER A 54 -16.47 0.93 -17.07
CA SER A 54 -16.51 -0.34 -17.81
C SER A 54 -15.23 -0.57 -18.61
N GLU A 55 -14.70 0.45 -19.28
CA GLU A 55 -13.43 0.35 -20.01
C GLU A 55 -12.23 0.08 -19.10
N LEU A 56 -12.21 0.67 -17.89
CA LEU A 56 -11.19 0.40 -16.89
C LEU A 56 -11.23 -1.07 -16.45
N LEU A 57 -12.42 -1.58 -16.11
CA LEU A 57 -12.58 -2.96 -15.66
C LEU A 57 -12.28 -3.98 -16.78
N GLN A 58 -12.59 -3.66 -18.04
CA GLN A 58 -12.23 -4.50 -19.18
C GLN A 58 -10.70 -4.61 -19.33
N GLN A 59 -9.96 -3.52 -19.12
CA GLN A 59 -8.49 -3.57 -19.15
C GLN A 59 -7.90 -4.33 -17.98
N VAL A 60 -8.50 -4.22 -16.79
CA VAL A 60 -8.12 -5.06 -15.65
C VAL A 60 -8.33 -6.53 -16.01
N ASP A 61 -9.49 -6.90 -16.55
CA ASP A 61 -9.78 -8.28 -16.94
C ASP A 61 -8.79 -8.82 -18.00
N ASN A 62 -8.46 -8.01 -19.01
CA ASN A 62 -7.46 -8.35 -20.02
C ASN A 62 -6.06 -8.57 -19.40
N LEU A 63 -5.67 -7.77 -18.41
CA LEU A 63 -4.41 -7.95 -17.67
C LEU A 63 -4.42 -9.26 -16.87
N LEU A 64 -5.54 -9.58 -16.22
CA LEU A 64 -5.66 -10.81 -15.43
C LEU A 64 -5.62 -12.08 -16.28
N THR A 65 -6.17 -12.02 -17.49
CA THR A 65 -6.23 -13.14 -18.43
C THR A 65 -4.95 -13.29 -19.27
N SER A 66 -4.08 -12.29 -19.30
CA SER A 66 -2.82 -12.30 -20.07
C SER A 66 -1.79 -13.35 -19.65
N GLY A 67 -1.98 -14.03 -18.51
CA GLY A 67 -1.04 -15.02 -17.97
C GLY A 67 0.21 -14.44 -17.30
N VAL A 68 0.47 -13.14 -17.42
CA VAL A 68 1.62 -12.45 -16.79
C VAL A 68 1.46 -12.45 -15.26
N GLU A 69 2.49 -12.91 -14.54
CA GLU A 69 2.52 -12.82 -13.08
C GLU A 69 2.61 -11.35 -12.66
N LEU A 70 1.59 -10.87 -11.94
CA LEU A 70 1.50 -9.47 -11.55
C LEU A 70 2.39 -9.20 -10.34
N GLN A 71 3.20 -8.16 -10.43
CA GLN A 71 4.02 -7.65 -9.33
C GLN A 71 3.20 -6.69 -8.45
N LEU A 72 3.74 -6.33 -7.28
CA LEU A 72 3.04 -5.43 -6.35
C LEU A 72 2.64 -4.10 -7.00
N ALA A 73 3.50 -3.52 -7.85
CA ALA A 73 3.20 -2.29 -8.59
C ALA A 73 1.96 -2.45 -9.49
N ASP A 74 1.85 -3.58 -10.21
CA ASP A 74 0.68 -3.86 -11.04
C ASP A 74 -0.58 -4.02 -10.19
N MET A 75 -0.46 -4.67 -9.02
CA MET A 75 -1.56 -4.83 -8.06
C MET A 75 -2.02 -3.49 -7.48
N VAL A 76 -1.11 -2.53 -7.27
CA VAL A 76 -1.47 -1.16 -6.88
C VAL A 76 -2.33 -0.52 -7.98
N VAL A 77 -1.90 -0.56 -9.23
CA VAL A 77 -2.65 0.03 -10.36
C VAL A 77 -4.03 -0.64 -10.52
N ILE A 78 -4.08 -1.98 -10.45
CA ILE A 78 -5.34 -2.73 -10.53
C ILE A 78 -6.26 -2.39 -9.36
N SER A 79 -5.73 -2.26 -8.14
CA SER A 79 -6.51 -1.87 -6.96
C SER A 79 -7.13 -0.49 -7.12
N LEU A 80 -6.41 0.47 -7.71
CA LEU A 80 -6.96 1.79 -8.01
C LEU A 80 -8.07 1.71 -9.04
N ALA A 81 -7.89 0.95 -10.12
CA ALA A 81 -8.92 0.79 -11.14
C ALA A 81 -10.21 0.21 -10.57
N MET A 82 -10.09 -0.82 -9.73
CA MET A 82 -11.24 -1.39 -9.02
C MET A 82 -11.91 -0.36 -8.10
N GLN A 83 -11.13 0.46 -7.38
CA GLN A 83 -11.66 1.51 -6.50
C GLN A 83 -12.36 2.63 -7.27
N SER A 84 -11.79 3.10 -8.38
CA SER A 84 -12.41 4.13 -9.23
C SER A 84 -13.72 3.66 -9.87
N ALA A 85 -13.84 2.37 -10.16
CA ALA A 85 -15.00 1.78 -10.82
C ALA A 85 -16.09 1.26 -9.86
N ILE A 86 -15.81 1.11 -8.56
CA ILE A 86 -16.71 0.41 -7.62
C ILE A 86 -18.09 1.05 -7.50
N ASN A 87 -18.16 2.37 -7.56
CA ASN A 87 -19.43 3.11 -7.47
C ASN A 87 -20.30 2.96 -8.73
N TYR A 88 -19.75 2.43 -9.83
CA TYR A 88 -20.45 2.27 -11.11
C TYR A 88 -20.79 0.80 -11.42
N HIS A 89 -19.88 -0.12 -11.09
CA HIS A 89 -20.00 -1.56 -11.38
C HIS A 89 -19.52 -2.43 -10.19
N PRO A 90 -20.21 -2.39 -9.04
CA PRO A 90 -19.76 -3.07 -7.82
C PRO A 90 -19.66 -4.59 -7.97
N GLU A 91 -20.59 -5.22 -8.69
CA GLU A 91 -20.61 -6.67 -8.92
C GLU A 91 -19.41 -7.14 -9.77
N GLN A 92 -19.06 -6.38 -10.82
CA GLN A 92 -17.92 -6.70 -11.66
C GLN A 92 -16.60 -6.52 -10.89
N VAL A 93 -16.51 -5.50 -10.04
CA VAL A 93 -15.35 -5.32 -9.14
C VAL A 93 -15.23 -6.48 -8.16
N GLU A 94 -16.33 -6.96 -7.58
CA GLU A 94 -16.33 -8.11 -6.68
C GLU A 94 -15.86 -9.39 -7.40
N GLN A 95 -16.34 -9.64 -8.62
CA GLN A 95 -15.91 -10.78 -9.44
C GLN A 95 -14.41 -10.73 -9.73
N LEU A 96 -13.88 -9.58 -10.12
CA LEU A 96 -12.45 -9.38 -10.36
C LEU A 96 -11.63 -9.61 -9.08
N TYR A 97 -12.08 -9.07 -7.94
CA TYR A 97 -11.42 -9.27 -6.65
C TYR A 97 -11.34 -10.77 -6.29
N LEU A 98 -12.45 -11.50 -6.43
CA LEU A 98 -12.50 -12.94 -6.16
C LEU A 98 -11.62 -13.74 -7.12
N SER A 99 -11.59 -13.37 -8.40
CA SER A 99 -10.73 -13.97 -9.43
C SER A 99 -9.24 -13.81 -9.06
N ILE A 100 -8.79 -12.60 -8.72
CA ILE A 100 -7.40 -12.34 -8.33
C ILE A 100 -7.04 -13.09 -7.04
N LYS A 101 -7.93 -13.05 -6.04
CA LYS A 101 -7.76 -13.78 -4.78
C LYS A 101 -7.61 -15.28 -5.02
N SER A 102 -8.37 -15.85 -5.95
CA SER A 102 -8.28 -17.26 -6.34
C SER A 102 -6.96 -17.56 -7.05
N ARG A 103 -6.54 -16.70 -7.98
CA ARG A 103 -5.26 -16.81 -8.70
C ARG A 103 -4.06 -16.96 -7.76
N TYR A 104 -4.05 -16.21 -6.65
CA TYR A 104 -2.97 -16.25 -5.67
C TYR A 104 -3.22 -17.19 -4.48
N LYS A 105 -4.15 -18.15 -4.59
CA LYS A 105 -4.47 -19.11 -3.52
C LYS A 105 -3.23 -19.86 -3.00
N HIS A 106 -2.30 -20.19 -3.89
CA HIS A 106 -1.11 -20.99 -3.60
C HIS A 106 0.16 -20.17 -3.30
N SER A 107 0.17 -18.86 -3.61
CA SER A 107 1.31 -17.98 -3.32
C SER A 107 1.01 -17.06 -2.14
N ARG A 108 1.56 -17.38 -0.97
CA ARG A 108 1.38 -16.54 0.23
C ARG A 108 1.92 -15.12 0.01
N THR A 109 3.05 -14.98 -0.68
CA THR A 109 3.67 -13.69 -0.94
C THR A 109 2.78 -12.80 -1.82
N LEU A 110 2.42 -13.28 -3.01
CA LEU A 110 1.56 -12.54 -3.95
C LEU A 110 0.18 -12.23 -3.35
N ARG A 111 -0.37 -13.17 -2.56
CA ARG A 111 -1.64 -12.95 -1.87
C ARG A 111 -1.55 -11.83 -0.84
N ASN A 112 -0.45 -11.72 -0.10
CA ASN A 112 -0.27 -10.61 0.83
C ASN A 112 0.02 -9.29 0.12
N TYR A 113 0.71 -9.30 -1.03
CA TYR A 113 0.84 -8.12 -1.89
C TYR A 113 -0.53 -7.62 -2.34
N PHE A 114 -1.36 -8.51 -2.88
CA PHE A 114 -2.70 -8.17 -3.32
C PHE A 114 -3.54 -7.59 -2.17
N PHE A 115 -3.55 -8.27 -1.03
CA PHE A 115 -4.29 -7.79 0.14
C PHE A 115 -3.76 -6.48 0.73
N SER A 116 -2.45 -6.24 0.65
CA SER A 116 -1.88 -4.95 1.07
C SER A 116 -2.40 -3.78 0.23
N CYS A 117 -2.79 -4.03 -1.03
CA CYS A 117 -3.38 -3.03 -1.92
C CYS A 117 -4.89 -2.88 -1.70
N THR A 118 -5.62 -4.00 -1.61
CA THR A 118 -7.09 -4.00 -1.70
C THR A 118 -7.83 -3.92 -0.38
N LEU A 119 -7.27 -4.43 0.72
CA LEU A 119 -7.92 -4.41 2.03
C LEU A 119 -7.83 -3.02 2.67
N SER A 120 -8.62 -2.81 3.73
CA SER A 120 -8.66 -1.59 4.52
C SER A 120 -8.37 -1.84 6.02
N GLY A 121 -8.01 -0.77 6.73
CA GLY A 121 -7.89 -0.73 8.19
C GLY A 121 -6.93 -1.79 8.76
N ARG A 122 -7.33 -2.44 9.86
CA ARG A 122 -6.50 -3.42 10.58
C ARG A 122 -6.11 -4.63 9.72
N GLN A 123 -6.95 -5.01 8.77
CA GLN A 123 -6.65 -6.12 7.86
C GLN A 123 -5.57 -5.75 6.85
N LYS A 124 -5.63 -4.53 6.30
CA LYS A 124 -4.55 -3.97 5.46
C LYS A 124 -3.25 -3.89 6.25
N LEU A 125 -3.30 -3.39 7.49
CA LEU A 125 -2.12 -3.30 8.36
C LEU A 125 -1.46 -4.68 8.53
N ARG A 126 -2.23 -5.67 8.96
CA ARG A 126 -1.72 -7.03 9.20
C ARG A 126 -1.15 -7.67 7.93
N THR A 127 -1.82 -7.53 6.81
CA THR A 127 -1.37 -8.12 5.53
C THR A 127 -0.17 -7.39 4.94
N THR A 128 -0.07 -6.08 5.15
CA THR A 128 1.09 -5.27 4.75
C THR A 128 2.33 -5.62 5.57
N ILE A 129 2.19 -5.80 6.90
CA ILE A 129 3.29 -6.28 7.75
C ILE A 129 3.79 -7.66 7.31
N LYS A 130 2.87 -8.57 6.97
CA LYS A 130 3.22 -9.89 6.40
C LYS A 130 3.96 -9.76 5.07
N ALA A 131 3.46 -8.92 4.16
CA ALA A 131 4.11 -8.65 2.88
C ALA A 131 5.53 -8.09 3.06
N LEU A 132 5.73 -7.16 4.01
CA LEU A 132 7.05 -6.65 4.35
C LEU A 132 7.96 -7.75 4.89
N ARG A 133 7.47 -8.59 5.82
CA ARG A 133 8.25 -9.72 6.34
C ARG A 133 8.79 -10.60 5.22
N TYR A 134 7.92 -11.01 4.29
CA TYR A 134 8.31 -11.88 3.18
C TYR A 134 9.31 -11.17 2.25
N SER A 135 9.10 -9.89 1.95
CA SER A 135 9.99 -9.13 1.06
C SER A 135 11.38 -8.88 1.67
N LEU A 136 11.47 -8.87 3.01
CA LEU A 136 12.70 -8.67 3.75
C LEU A 136 13.32 -10.00 4.25
N SER A 137 12.72 -11.14 3.92
CA SER A 137 13.11 -12.47 4.41
C SER A 137 13.30 -12.54 5.93
N LYS A 138 12.44 -11.85 6.69
CA LYS A 138 12.53 -11.75 8.16
C LYS A 138 11.80 -12.92 8.85
N PRO A 139 12.21 -13.30 10.08
CA PRO A 139 11.50 -14.31 10.89
C PRO A 139 10.13 -13.81 11.35
N SER A 140 9.28 -14.72 11.85
CA SER A 140 7.92 -14.39 12.33
C SER A 140 7.90 -13.33 13.45
N GLU A 141 8.95 -13.27 14.28
CA GLU A 141 9.12 -12.23 15.30
C GLU A 141 9.06 -10.81 14.74
N PHE A 142 9.37 -10.62 13.46
CA PHE A 142 9.23 -9.32 12.80
C PHE A 142 7.76 -8.89 12.70
N GLU A 143 6.84 -9.84 12.42
CA GLU A 143 5.40 -9.55 12.45
C GLU A 143 4.96 -9.19 13.86
N GLU A 144 5.40 -9.96 14.86
CA GLU A 144 5.03 -9.77 16.27
C GLU A 144 5.46 -8.38 16.75
N LYS A 145 6.75 -8.03 16.55
CA LYS A 145 7.33 -6.75 16.96
C LYS A 145 6.67 -5.55 16.26
N LEU A 146 6.28 -5.66 14.99
CA LEU A 146 5.54 -4.60 14.31
C LEU A 146 4.05 -4.54 14.68
N SER A 147 3.44 -5.69 14.99
CA SER A 147 2.03 -5.78 15.37
C SER A 147 1.77 -5.30 16.79
N PHE A 148 2.76 -5.39 17.67
CA PHE A 148 2.72 -4.92 19.05
C PHE A 148 2.33 -3.43 19.14
N ILE A 149 2.70 -2.65 18.13
CA ILE A 149 2.65 -1.18 18.18
C ILE A 149 1.25 -0.63 17.82
N GLY A 150 0.25 -1.51 17.66
CA GLY A 150 -1.19 -1.17 17.57
C GLY A 150 -2.04 -1.64 18.75
N HIS A 151 -1.43 -2.20 19.80
CA HIS A 151 -2.13 -2.78 20.95
C HIS A 151 -1.47 -2.38 22.28
N ALA A 152 -1.36 -1.08 22.57
CA ALA A 152 -1.33 -0.54 23.94
C ALA A 152 -1.32 0.99 23.87
N SER A 153 -2.49 1.61 23.78
CA SER A 153 -2.63 3.02 24.17
C SER A 153 -2.75 3.21 25.68
N ASP A 154 -2.78 2.12 26.48
CA ASP A 154 -3.28 2.20 27.85
C ASP A 154 -2.31 1.62 28.91
N ASP A 155 -1.11 1.20 28.53
CA ASP A 155 -0.11 0.78 29.53
C ASP A 155 0.78 1.97 29.95
N GLU A 156 0.14 2.92 30.65
CA GLU A 156 0.79 4.10 31.23
C GLU A 156 1.95 3.72 32.16
N GLU A 157 1.86 2.56 32.81
CA GLU A 157 2.86 2.07 33.76
C GLU A 157 4.14 1.62 33.05
N LEU A 158 4.02 0.89 31.94
CA LEU A 158 5.15 0.49 31.11
C LEU A 158 5.82 1.68 30.41
N MET A 159 5.03 2.69 30.01
CA MET A 159 5.57 3.94 29.45
C MET A 159 6.27 4.81 30.50
N SER A 160 5.70 4.93 31.69
CA SER A 160 6.31 5.63 32.82
C SER A 160 7.64 4.98 33.24
N LEU A 161 7.68 3.65 33.28
CA LEU A 161 8.90 2.90 33.56
C LEU A 161 9.95 3.04 32.45
N ALA A 162 9.55 3.01 31.18
CA ALA A 162 10.45 3.21 30.05
C ALA A 162 11.04 4.64 30.04
N ASN A 163 10.21 5.64 30.27
CA ASN A 163 10.61 7.05 30.31
C ASN A 163 11.54 7.35 31.50
N SER A 164 11.29 6.79 32.68
CA SER A 164 12.15 6.98 33.86
C SER A 164 13.51 6.30 33.74
N ARG A 165 13.61 5.19 33.00
CA ARG A 165 14.85 4.40 32.83
C ARG A 165 15.71 4.86 31.65
N TYR A 166 15.09 5.33 30.57
CA TYR A 166 15.77 5.52 29.27
C TYR A 166 15.55 6.91 28.63
N GLY A 167 14.84 7.82 29.30
CA GLY A 167 14.40 9.10 28.72
C GLY A 167 13.14 8.95 27.87
N GLU A 168 12.58 10.05 27.34
CA GLU A 168 11.37 10.04 26.50
C GLU A 168 11.61 9.29 25.17
N ILE A 169 11.51 7.96 25.19
CA ILE A 169 11.51 7.13 23.98
C ILE A 169 10.06 6.80 23.66
N SER A 170 9.50 7.51 22.68
CA SER A 170 8.12 7.26 22.25
C SER A 170 8.00 5.89 21.55
N TYR A 171 6.84 5.25 21.67
CA TYR A 171 6.55 3.99 20.97
C TYR A 171 6.78 4.09 19.46
N GLU A 172 6.46 5.23 18.86
CA GLU A 172 6.66 5.48 17.44
C GLU A 172 8.14 5.59 17.07
N SER A 173 8.98 6.05 18.00
CA SER A 173 10.44 6.09 17.81
C SER A 173 11.03 4.68 17.83
N VAL A 174 10.54 3.80 18.72
CA VAL A 174 10.89 2.37 18.71
C VAL A 174 10.44 1.70 17.41
N TYR A 175 9.22 2.01 16.97
CA TYR A 175 8.66 1.53 15.70
C TYR A 175 9.57 1.88 14.50
N GLN A 176 9.93 3.16 14.41
CA GLN A 176 10.78 3.69 13.34
C GLN A 176 12.16 3.04 13.38
N ALA A 177 12.80 2.97 14.54
CA ALA A 177 14.13 2.36 14.69
C ALA A 177 14.13 0.87 14.33
N PHE A 178 13.09 0.13 14.74
CA PHE A 178 12.95 -1.29 14.40
C PHE A 178 12.83 -1.51 12.89
N LEU A 179 11.99 -0.72 12.22
CA LEU A 179 11.85 -0.77 10.76
C LEU A 179 13.13 -0.37 10.05
N TYR A 180 13.73 0.77 10.44
CA TYR A 180 14.97 1.26 9.86
C TYR A 180 16.06 0.18 9.90
N ARG A 181 16.28 -0.43 11.07
CA ARG A 181 17.25 -1.53 11.23
C ARG A 181 16.92 -2.72 10.32
N ALA A 182 15.65 -3.11 10.23
CA ALA A 182 15.25 -4.22 9.37
C ALA A 182 15.54 -3.95 7.89
N LEU A 183 15.37 -2.70 7.46
CA LEU A 183 15.54 -2.22 6.08
C LEU A 183 17.00 -1.98 5.69
N THR A 184 17.86 -1.65 6.66
CA THR A 184 19.28 -1.32 6.43
C THR A 184 20.25 -2.44 6.80
N SER A 185 19.78 -3.47 7.52
CA SER A 185 20.62 -4.61 7.94
C SER A 185 21.29 -5.39 6.80
N GLN A 186 20.72 -5.34 5.58
CA GLN A 186 21.22 -6.02 4.41
C GLN A 186 20.71 -5.33 3.13
N PRO A 187 21.39 -5.45 1.98
CA PRO A 187 20.87 -4.97 0.71
C PRO A 187 19.49 -5.55 0.39
N LEU A 188 18.60 -4.72 -0.13
CA LEU A 188 17.25 -5.13 -0.51
C LEU A 188 17.25 -5.75 -1.91
N GLU A 189 16.70 -6.96 -2.04
CA GLU A 189 16.54 -7.64 -3.33
C GLU A 189 15.51 -6.93 -4.23
N TYR A 190 14.42 -6.42 -3.64
CA TYR A 190 13.32 -5.76 -4.35
C TYR A 190 12.98 -4.38 -3.73
N PRO A 191 13.85 -3.37 -3.89
CA PRO A 191 13.69 -2.10 -3.20
C PRO A 191 12.43 -1.31 -3.63
N ASN A 192 11.99 -1.43 -4.90
CA ASN A 192 10.71 -0.89 -5.38
C ASN A 192 9.51 -1.47 -4.63
N THR A 193 9.49 -2.80 -4.45
CA THR A 193 8.41 -3.49 -3.72
C THR A 193 8.37 -3.04 -2.27
N VAL A 194 9.53 -2.93 -1.62
CA VAL A 194 9.63 -2.44 -0.25
C VAL A 194 9.12 -0.99 -0.15
N ALA A 195 9.51 -0.12 -1.07
CA ALA A 195 9.06 1.27 -1.12
C ALA A 195 7.53 1.41 -1.21
N LEU A 196 6.87 0.56 -2.01
CA LEU A 196 5.41 0.51 -2.13
C LEU A 196 4.75 -0.05 -0.87
N LEU A 197 5.32 -1.08 -0.26
CA LEU A 197 4.78 -1.66 0.97
C LEU A 197 4.87 -0.70 2.16
N LEU A 198 5.94 0.09 2.28
CA LEU A 198 6.05 1.11 3.32
C LEU A 198 4.97 2.19 3.18
N ARG A 199 4.64 2.57 1.93
CA ARG A 199 3.53 3.50 1.66
C ARG A 199 2.17 2.87 1.95
N ASN A 200 1.96 1.61 1.61
CA ASN A 200 0.75 0.86 2.02
C ASN A 200 0.63 0.74 3.54
N LEU A 201 1.76 0.64 4.25
CA LEU A 201 1.81 0.55 5.71
C LEU A 201 1.41 1.90 6.33
N ALA A 202 1.94 3.01 5.81
CA ALA A 202 1.51 4.36 6.22
C ALA A 202 0.01 4.58 5.98
N LEU A 203 -0.50 4.18 4.81
CA LEU A 203 -1.94 4.21 4.50
C LEU A 203 -2.76 3.36 5.50
N ALA A 204 -2.29 2.17 5.84
CA ALA A 204 -2.99 1.31 6.78
C ALA A 204 -3.07 1.93 8.19
N HIS A 205 -2.00 2.58 8.66
CA HIS A 205 -1.99 3.33 9.92
C HIS A 205 -2.93 4.53 9.89
N ASN A 206 -2.97 5.27 8.78
CA ASN A 206 -3.93 6.36 8.58
C ASN A 206 -5.38 5.85 8.72
N GLN A 207 -5.71 4.75 8.06
CA GLN A 207 -7.06 4.16 8.05
C GLN A 207 -7.55 3.66 9.41
N ILE A 208 -6.65 3.39 10.36
CA ILE A 208 -7.00 2.97 11.72
C ILE A 208 -6.89 4.09 12.76
N GLY A 209 -6.59 5.31 12.33
CA GLY A 209 -6.47 6.48 13.20
C GLY A 209 -5.10 6.67 13.86
N SER A 210 -4.10 5.87 13.53
CA SER A 210 -2.73 5.93 14.08
C SER A 210 -1.87 7.03 13.42
N LYS A 211 -2.32 8.28 13.48
CA LYS A 211 -1.71 9.43 12.78
C LYS A 211 -0.24 9.69 13.15
N HIS A 212 0.15 9.42 14.39
CA HIS A 212 1.54 9.61 14.84
C HIS A 212 2.50 8.60 14.17
N ILE A 213 2.09 7.33 14.07
CA ILE A 213 2.87 6.29 13.39
C ILE A 213 2.92 6.54 11.88
N GLU A 214 1.80 6.95 11.28
CA GLU A 214 1.76 7.35 9.87
C GLU A 214 2.79 8.46 9.57
N ARG A 215 2.81 9.53 10.37
CA ARG A 215 3.76 10.64 10.18
C ARG A 215 5.20 10.18 10.33
N ARG A 216 5.49 9.32 11.32
CA ARG A 216 6.84 8.75 11.51
C ARG A 216 7.25 7.83 10.37
N LEU A 217 6.33 7.06 9.81
CA LEU A 217 6.57 6.28 8.60
C LEU A 217 6.86 7.16 7.39
N ILE A 218 6.17 8.28 7.21
CA ILE A 218 6.46 9.23 6.13
C ILE A 218 7.88 9.79 6.26
N VAL A 219 8.29 10.17 7.48
CA VAL A 219 9.66 10.64 7.75
C VAL A 219 10.68 9.54 7.44
N LEU A 220 10.45 8.32 7.94
CA LEU A 220 11.32 7.17 7.67
C LEU A 220 11.45 6.87 6.17
N ILE A 221 10.36 6.92 5.41
CA ILE A 221 10.39 6.69 3.95
C ILE A 221 11.32 7.71 3.28
N ARG A 222 11.24 8.99 3.67
CA ARG A 222 12.10 10.06 3.12
C ARG A 222 13.56 9.90 3.52
N GLU A 223 13.83 9.47 4.75
CA GLU A 223 15.19 9.15 5.21
C GLU A 223 15.79 8.04 4.35
N LEU A 224 15.06 6.92 4.18
CA LEU A 224 15.50 5.78 3.38
C LEU A 224 15.66 6.13 1.88
N GLU A 225 14.83 7.02 1.37
CA GLU A 225 14.95 7.58 0.02
C GLU A 225 16.23 8.40 -0.13
N THR A 226 16.50 9.31 0.81
CA THR A 226 17.71 10.15 0.84
C THR A 226 18.99 9.31 0.94
N GLU A 227 18.94 8.26 1.75
CA GLU A 227 20.03 7.29 1.93
C GLU A 227 20.14 6.28 0.77
N SER A 228 19.27 6.37 -0.25
CA SER A 228 19.22 5.46 -1.39
C SER A 228 19.00 3.97 -1.02
N VAL A 229 18.43 3.71 0.17
CA VAL A 229 18.02 2.36 0.60
C VAL A 229 16.79 1.91 -0.19
N ILE A 230 15.88 2.84 -0.47
CA ILE A 230 14.73 2.64 -1.35
C ILE A 230 14.67 3.75 -2.42
N PRO A 231 14.10 3.48 -3.60
CA PRO A 231 13.99 4.47 -4.66
C PRO A 231 12.93 5.52 -4.34
N HIS A 232 13.17 6.73 -4.83
CA HIS A 232 12.18 7.80 -4.84
C HIS A 232 11.07 7.45 -5.83
N LEU A 233 9.85 7.24 -5.34
CA LEU A 233 8.68 7.07 -6.19
C LEU A 233 8.05 8.45 -6.39
N THR A 234 8.52 9.19 -7.41
CA THR A 234 8.20 10.61 -7.66
C THR A 234 6.71 10.93 -7.89
N ASN A 235 6.36 12.21 -7.64
CA ASN A 235 5.05 12.87 -7.72
C ASN A 235 4.40 12.82 -9.12
N GLY A 236 3.64 11.76 -9.41
CA GLY A 236 2.52 11.84 -10.36
C GLY A 236 1.19 11.95 -9.59
N PRO A 237 0.05 12.23 -10.26
CA PRO A 237 -1.28 12.17 -9.62
C PRO A 237 -1.56 10.70 -9.27
N SER A 238 -1.04 10.24 -8.14
CA SER A 238 -0.92 8.83 -7.79
C SER A 238 -1.27 8.67 -6.33
N VAL A 239 -2.10 7.66 -6.02
CA VAL A 239 -2.31 6.85 -4.78
C VAL A 239 -1.81 7.36 -3.43
N TYR A 240 -0.62 7.96 -3.40
CA TYR A 240 0.13 8.40 -2.24
C TYR A 240 0.34 9.92 -2.23
N SER A 241 -0.42 10.68 -3.01
CA SER A 241 -0.33 12.15 -3.09
C SER A 241 -0.51 12.85 -1.74
N TYR A 242 -1.12 12.19 -0.76
CA TYR A 242 -1.23 12.68 0.62
C TYR A 242 0.02 12.41 1.48
N LEU A 243 1.00 11.65 0.98
CA LEU A 243 2.32 11.47 1.61
C LEU A 243 3.31 12.59 1.23
N THR A 244 2.93 13.42 0.26
CA THR A 244 3.55 14.72 -0.01
C THR A 244 2.82 15.81 0.78
N PRO A 245 3.56 16.74 1.44
CA PRO A 245 2.95 17.84 2.18
C PRO A 245 2.32 18.88 1.26
#